data_AF-A0A1C6VFL2-F1
#
_entry.id   AF-A0A1C6VFL2-F1
#
_cell.length_a   1.000
_cell.length_b   1.000
_cell.length_c   1.000
_cell.angle_alpha   90.00
_cell.angle_beta   90.00
_cell.angle_gamma   90.00
#
_symmetry.space_group_name_H-M   'P 1'
#
loop_
_entity.id
_entity.type
_entity.pdbx_description
1 polymer ?
#
loop_
_entity_poly.entity_id
_entity_poly.type
_entity_poly.pdbx_seq_one_letter_code
_entity_poly.pdbx_strand_id
1 'polypeptide(L)' 'MTSRIYRVHVFDGQYEVLHDRTFTQQLDLEGPGVDGILDRLLQALTRAALAENEPMDVPRLEIREAQSGAKVLDWTGA' A
#
# COMPACT_ATOMS: atom_id res chain seq x y z
N MET A 1 1.92 -8.65 19.06
CA MET A 1 0.88 -8.27 18.08
C MET A 1 0.47 -6.84 18.37
N THR A 2 1.21 -5.89 17.82
CA THR A 2 0.94 -4.47 18.01
C THR A 2 0.52 -3.90 16.68
N SER A 3 -0.78 -3.97 16.44
CA SER A 3 -1.36 -3.35 15.27
C SER A 3 -1.21 -1.83 15.35
N ARG A 4 -0.67 -1.22 14.31
CA ARG A 4 -0.48 0.24 14.19
C ARG A 4 -1.20 0.75 12.95
N ILE A 5 -1.51 2.04 12.94
CA ILE A 5 -2.07 2.70 11.76
C ILE A 5 -0.92 3.10 10.85
N TYR A 6 -0.99 2.64 9.61
CA TYR A 6 -0.06 2.97 8.55
C TYR A 6 -0.77 3.70 7.42
N ARG A 7 -0.04 4.56 6.72
CA ARG A 7 -0.45 5.08 5.43
C ARG A 7 -0.02 4.10 4.35
N VAL A 8 -0.92 3.86 3.42
CA VAL A 8 -0.72 2.97 2.29
C VAL A 8 -0.66 3.82 1.04
N HIS A 9 0.44 3.71 0.32
CA HIS A 9 0.66 4.39 -0.94
C HIS A 9 0.80 3.32 -2.03
N VAL A 10 0.21 3.57 -3.19
CA VAL A 10 0.33 2.67 -4.35
C VAL A 10 1.19 3.35 -5.41
N PHE A 11 2.08 2.58 -6.01
CA PHE A 11 3.02 3.04 -7.02
C PHE A 11 2.91 2.18 -8.27
N ASP A 12 3.19 2.82 -9.41
CA ASP A 12 3.58 2.15 -10.65
C ASP A 12 5.06 2.47 -10.94
N GLY A 13 5.94 1.50 -10.68
CA GLY A 13 7.38 1.73 -10.68
C GLY A 13 7.81 2.79 -9.66
N GLN A 14 8.23 3.96 -10.14
CA GLN A 14 8.65 5.12 -9.31
C GLN A 14 7.54 6.15 -9.08
N TYR A 15 6.40 6.03 -9.78
CA TYR A 15 5.33 7.02 -9.75
C TYR A 15 4.29 6.65 -8.71
N GLU A 16 3.97 7.57 -7.80
CA GLU A 16 2.88 7.39 -6.85
C GLU A 16 1.54 7.63 -7.56
N VAL A 17 0.71 6.60 -7.58
CA VAL A 17 -0.62 6.62 -8.17
C VAL A 17 -1.64 6.89 -7.06
N LEU A 18 -2.77 7.55 -7.37
CA LEU A 18 -3.75 7.99 -6.37
C LEU A 18 -3.15 8.88 -5.27
N HIS A 19 -2.10 9.66 -5.59
CA HIS A 19 -1.37 10.51 -4.65
C HIS A 19 -2.23 11.65 -4.06
N ASP A 20 -3.37 11.95 -4.69
CA ASP A 20 -4.38 12.89 -4.20
C ASP A 20 -5.22 12.30 -3.04
N ARG A 21 -5.13 10.98 -2.82
CA ARG A 21 -5.87 10.26 -1.79
C ARG A 21 -4.96 9.76 -0.69
N THR A 22 -5.47 9.84 0.53
CA THR A 22 -4.80 9.27 1.69
C THR A 22 -5.48 7.98 2.10
N PHE A 23 -4.79 6.85 1.95
CA PHE A 23 -5.26 5.56 2.46
C PHE A 23 -4.56 5.26 3.78
N THR A 24 -5.33 4.95 4.81
CA THR A 24 -4.80 4.50 6.11
C THR A 24 -5.35 3.14 6.45
N GLN A 25 -4.47 2.22 6.83
CA GLN A 25 -4.84 0.87 7.23
C GLN A 25 -4.21 0.53 8.57
N GLN A 26 -5.00 -0.08 9.44
CA GLN A 26 -4.51 -0.69 10.66
C GLN A 26 -3.91 -2.07 10.32
N LEU A 27 -2.60 -2.23 10.51
CA LEU A 27 -1.84 -3.45 10.17
C LEU A 27 -1.00 -3.90 11.36
N ASP A 28 -0.87 -5.22 11.51
CA ASP A 28 0.16 -5.83 12.36
C ASP A 28 1.24 -6.40 11.44
N LEU A 29 2.33 -5.65 11.22
CA LEU A 29 3.37 -6.03 10.25
C LEU A 29 4.17 -7.28 10.67
N GLU A 30 4.10 -7.66 11.94
CA GLU A 30 4.74 -8.87 12.48
C GLU A 30 3.74 -10.02 12.66
N GLY A 31 2.46 -9.79 12.34
CA GLY A 31 1.38 -10.75 12.52
C GLY A 31 1.33 -11.79 11.40
N PRO A 32 0.89 -13.03 11.70
CA PRO A 32 0.67 -14.03 10.66
C PRO A 32 -0.44 -13.57 9.71
N GLY A 33 -0.20 -13.73 8.39
CA GLY A 33 -1.17 -13.40 7.35
C GLY A 33 -1.14 -11.95 6.86
N VAL A 34 -0.17 -11.13 7.31
CA VAL A 34 0.00 -9.76 6.81
C VAL A 34 0.25 -9.73 5.30
N ASP A 35 1.03 -10.65 4.77
CA ASP A 35 1.31 -10.74 3.32
C ASP A 35 0.00 -10.83 2.52
N GLY A 36 -0.94 -11.69 2.95
CA GLY A 36 -2.24 -11.82 2.31
C GLY A 36 -3.14 -10.59 2.46
N ILE A 37 -2.92 -9.76 3.49
CA ILE A 37 -3.59 -8.44 3.61
C ILE A 37 -2.97 -7.45 2.63
N LEU A 38 -1.63 -7.41 2.54
CA LEU A 38 -0.90 -6.55 1.62
C LEU A 38 -1.24 -6.86 0.16
N ASP A 39 -1.36 -8.14 -0.20
CA ASP A 39 -1.77 -8.55 -1.55
C ASP A 39 -3.19 -8.09 -1.89
N ARG A 40 -4.13 -8.18 -0.94
CA ARG A 40 -5.49 -7.66 -1.14
C ARG A 40 -5.51 -6.15 -1.27
N LEU A 41 -4.71 -5.44 -0.49
CA LEU A 41 -4.57 -3.99 -0.59
C LEU A 41 -4.00 -3.59 -1.95
N LEU A 42 -2.97 -4.31 -2.43
CA LEU A 42 -2.34 -4.07 -3.72
C LEU A 42 -3.37 -4.25 -4.83
N GLN A 43 -4.10 -5.36 -4.83
CA GLN A 43 -5.15 -5.62 -5.82
C GLN A 43 -6.28 -4.57 -5.78
N ALA A 44 -6.70 -4.15 -4.59
CA ALA A 44 -7.77 -3.16 -4.44
C ALA A 44 -7.33 -1.78 -4.96
N LEU A 45 -6.12 -1.32 -4.60
CA LEU A 45 -5.60 -0.03 -5.03
C LEU A 45 -5.23 -0.02 -6.50
N THR A 46 -4.68 -1.12 -7.05
CA THR A 46 -4.48 -1.27 -8.50
C THR A 46 -5.79 -1.16 -9.26
N ARG A 47 -6.88 -1.78 -8.78
CA ARG A 47 -8.20 -1.63 -9.42
C ARG A 47 -8.73 -0.20 -9.34
N ALA A 48 -8.50 0.49 -8.22
CA ALA A 48 -8.90 1.89 -8.07
C ALA A 48 -8.12 2.80 -9.02
N ALA A 49 -6.79 2.62 -9.13
CA ALA A 49 -5.94 3.31 -10.09
C ALA A 49 -6.40 3.10 -11.53
N LEU A 50 -6.64 1.84 -11.93
CA LEU A 50 -7.14 1.52 -13.26
C LEU A 50 -8.52 2.15 -13.55
N ALA A 51 -9.39 2.26 -12.54
CA ALA A 51 -10.68 2.93 -12.69
C ALA A 51 -10.54 4.46 -12.90
N GLU A 52 -9.41 5.03 -12.50
CA GLU A 52 -9.05 6.43 -12.73
C GLU A 52 -8.25 6.64 -14.02
N ASN A 53 -8.05 5.58 -14.80
CA ASN A 53 -7.23 5.54 -16.02
C ASN A 53 -5.74 5.76 -15.76
N GLU A 54 -5.28 5.46 -14.54
CA GLU A 54 -3.85 5.48 -14.23
C GLU A 54 -3.18 4.18 -14.69
N PRO A 55 -1.95 4.25 -15.25
CA PRO A 55 -1.18 3.07 -15.60
C PRO A 55 -0.75 2.29 -14.35
N MET A 56 -0.70 0.96 -14.48
CA MET A 56 -0.33 0.04 -13.40
C MET A 56 0.47 -1.15 -13.96
N ASP A 57 1.58 -0.86 -14.64
CA ASP A 57 2.40 -1.88 -15.31
C ASP A 57 3.27 -2.68 -14.32
N VAL A 58 3.78 -2.01 -13.29
CA VAL A 58 4.64 -2.54 -12.22
C VAL A 58 4.09 -2.09 -10.87
N PRO A 59 2.93 -2.62 -10.44
CA PRO A 59 2.21 -2.15 -9.27
C PRO A 59 2.94 -2.54 -7.98
N ARG A 60 3.04 -1.60 -7.05
CA ARG A 60 3.77 -1.75 -5.79
C ARG A 60 3.10 -0.97 -4.66
N LEU A 61 3.11 -1.52 -3.46
CA LEU A 61 2.67 -0.83 -2.25
C LEU A 61 3.86 -0.32 -1.45
N GLU A 62 3.72 0.89 -0.95
CA GLU A 62 4.59 1.44 0.07
C GLU A 62 3.80 1.70 1.34
N ILE A 63 4.24 1.11 2.44
CA ILE A 63 3.64 1.29 3.76
C ILE A 63 4.52 2.27 4.53
N ARG A 64 3.89 3.34 5.03
CA ARG A 64 4.55 4.38 5.83
C ARG A 64 3.89 4.48 7.20
N GLU A 65 4.68 4.77 8.22
CA GLU A 65 4.12 5.10 9.54
C GLU A 65 3.26 6.37 9.46
N ALA A 66 2.05 6.32 10.03
CA ALA A 66 1.13 7.45 9.95
C ALA A 66 1.61 8.70 10.71
N GLN A 67 2.40 8.52 11.77
CA GLN A 67 2.92 9.62 12.60
C GLN A 67 4.20 10.23 12.03
N SER A 68 5.18 9.40 11.69
CA SER A 68 6.51 9.86 11.25
C SER A 68 6.60 10.05 9.73
N GLY A 69 5.71 9.43 8.96
CA GLY A 69 5.81 9.36 7.50
C GLY A 69 6.96 8.46 7.02
N ALA A 70 7.68 7.79 7.92
CA ALA A 70 8.80 6.94 7.56
C ALA A 70 8.31 5.70 6.80
N LYS A 71 8.99 5.37 5.70
CA LYS A 71 8.77 4.11 4.99
C LYS A 71 9.18 2.95 5.89
N VAL A 72 8.25 2.04 6.12
CA VAL A 72 8.48 0.83 6.93
C VAL A 72 8.51 -0.43 6.09
N LEU A 73 7.75 -0.45 4.99
CA LEU A 73 7.68 -1.61 4.11
C LEU A 73 7.45 -1.18 2.66
N ASP A 74 8.00 -1.98 1.76
CA ASP A 74 7.90 -1.83 0.32
C ASP A 74 7.53 -3.21 -0.25
N TRP A 75 6.34 -3.33 -0.83
CA TRP A 75 5.71 -4.62 -1.16
C TRP A 75 5.30 -4.67 -2.62
N THR A 76 5.83 -5.62 -3.38
CA THR A 76 5.56 -5.78 -4.82
C THR A 76 4.56 -6.90 -5.13
N GLY A 77 3.92 -7.48 -4.11
CA GLY A 77 3.22 -8.76 -4.24
C GLY A 77 4.19 -9.93 -4.10
N ALA A 78 3.68 -11.06 -3.59
CA ALA A 78 4.38 -12.33 -3.52
C ALA A 78 4.17 -13.18 -4.78
#